data_AF-A0A967E5A2-F1
#
_entry.id   AF-A0A967E5A2-F1
#
_cell.length_a   1.000
_cell.length_b   1.000
_cell.length_c   1.000
_cell.angle_alpha   90.00
_cell.angle_beta   90.00
_cell.angle_gamma   90.00
#
_symmetry.space_group_name_H-M   'P 1'
#
loop_
_entity.id
_entity.type
_entity.pdbx_description
1 polymer ?
#
loop_
_entity_poly.entity_id
_entity_poly.type
_entity_poly.pdbx_seq_one_letter_code
_entity_poly.pdbx_strand_id
1 'polypeptide(L)'
;MIYVETDCVIEGEALLPELIVELRDIYPDRIPICFVACSDVTVDKKFEDIKKFSRKKKDWLLSKSSEYIRDHVNNMIAHSKSLRESCKEHDISYFDTSKNFMETIEEATAYMLVTA
;
A
#
# COMPACT_ATOMS: atom_id res chain seq x y z
N MET A 1 10.51 -21.25 -14.39
CA MET A 1 10.57 -20.80 -12.98
C MET A 1 11.81 -19.94 -12.85
N ILE A 2 11.64 -18.67 -12.51
CA ILE A 2 12.77 -17.75 -12.33
C ILE A 2 13.23 -17.93 -10.89
N TYR A 3 14.39 -18.54 -10.70
CA TYR A 3 15.07 -18.59 -9.42
C TYR A 3 16.09 -17.46 -9.39
N VAL A 4 16.08 -16.68 -8.31
CA VAL A 4 17.06 -15.62 -8.06
C VAL A 4 17.63 -15.85 -6.67
N GLU A 5 18.94 -15.64 -6.51
CA GLU A 5 19.65 -15.82 -5.24
C GLU A 5 19.53 -14.60 -4.31
N THR A 6 18.81 -13.56 -4.71
CA THR A 6 18.65 -12.32 -3.94
C THR A 6 17.28 -12.25 -3.28
N ASP A 7 17.23 -11.65 -2.10
CA ASP A 7 15.96 -11.27 -1.47
C ASP A 7 15.19 -10.33 -2.38
N CYS A 8 13.87 -10.52 -2.41
CA CYS A 8 12.97 -9.82 -3.30
C CYS A 8 11.80 -9.23 -2.52
N VAL A 9 11.39 -8.02 -2.90
CA VAL A 9 10.12 -7.44 -2.46
C VAL A 9 9.07 -7.75 -3.51
N ILE A 10 7.95 -8.34 -3.09
CA ILE A 10 6.79 -8.54 -3.95
C ILE A 10 5.86 -7.35 -3.74
N GLU A 11 5.76 -6.49 -4.75
CA GLU A 11 4.75 -5.43 -4.77
C GLU A 11 3.37 -6.06 -5.03
N GLY A 12 2.50 -5.98 -4.03
CA GLY A 12 1.15 -6.52 -4.11
C GLY A 12 0.11 -5.46 -4.44
N GLU A 13 -0.30 -5.35 -5.69
CA GLU A 13 -1.60 -4.74 -6.01
C GLU A 13 -2.71 -5.80 -5.78
N ALA A 14 -3.80 -5.41 -5.14
CA ALA A 14 -4.97 -6.27 -4.88
C ALA A 14 -4.72 -7.54 -4.03
N LEU A 15 -3.72 -7.52 -3.14
CA LEU A 15 -3.59 -8.53 -2.08
C LEU A 15 -4.55 -8.26 -0.93
N LEU A 16 -5.09 -9.34 -0.37
CA LEU A 16 -5.98 -9.32 0.78
C LEU A 16 -5.25 -9.86 2.02
N PRO A 17 -5.27 -9.16 3.17
CA PRO A 17 -4.59 -9.61 4.38
C PRO A 17 -5.01 -11.01 4.81
N GLU A 18 -6.30 -11.34 4.67
CA GLU A 18 -6.87 -12.64 5.03
C GLU A 18 -6.37 -13.80 4.16
N LEU A 19 -5.86 -13.53 2.95
CA LEU A 19 -5.31 -14.56 2.06
C LEU A 19 -3.79 -14.64 2.18
N ILE A 20 -3.10 -13.49 2.28
CA ILE A 20 -1.64 -13.47 2.30
C ILE A 20 -1.07 -14.05 3.59
N VAL A 21 -1.86 -14.06 4.67
CA VAL A 21 -1.49 -14.68 5.94
C VAL A 21 -1.16 -16.16 5.79
N GLU A 22 -1.78 -16.86 4.84
CA GLU A 22 -1.47 -18.26 4.55
C GLU A 22 0.00 -18.46 4.13
N LEU A 23 0.61 -17.48 3.44
CA LEU A 23 2.04 -17.55 3.10
C LEU A 23 2.93 -17.44 4.34
N ARG A 24 2.56 -16.60 5.30
CA ARG A 24 3.26 -16.50 6.59
C ARG A 24 3.18 -17.82 7.35
N ASP A 25 2.03 -18.49 7.32
CA ASP A 25 1.82 -19.75 8.03
C ASP A 25 2.62 -20.91 7.40
N ILE A 26 2.76 -20.91 6.07
CA ILE A 26 3.58 -21.90 5.34
C ILE A 26 5.08 -21.66 5.54
N TYR A 27 5.50 -20.39 5.59
CA TYR A 27 6.89 -19.97 5.69
C TYR A 27 7.12 -19.01 6.87
N PRO A 28 6.96 -19.50 8.11
CA PRO A 28 7.17 -18.66 9.28
C PRO A 28 8.60 -18.12 9.29
N ASP A 29 8.76 -16.88 9.71
CA ASP A 29 10.04 -16.17 9.85
C ASP A 29 10.85 -15.98 8.56
N ARG A 30 10.27 -16.25 7.38
CA ARG A 30 10.94 -16.04 6.08
C ARG A 30 10.30 -14.98 5.21
N ILE A 31 9.01 -14.71 5.43
CA ILE A 31 8.25 -13.79 4.59
C ILE A 31 7.63 -12.73 5.52
N PRO A 32 8.34 -11.62 5.78
CA PRO A 32 7.72 -10.49 6.43
C PRO A 32 6.64 -9.89 5.52
N ILE A 33 5.53 -9.48 6.12
CA ILE A 33 4.36 -8.95 5.42
C ILE A 33 3.95 -7.65 6.11
N CYS A 34 3.83 -6.59 5.33
CA CYS A 34 3.16 -5.39 5.76
C CYS A 34 2.30 -4.81 4.63
N PHE A 35 1.33 -3.98 5.00
CA PHE A 35 0.56 -3.18 4.07
C PHE A 35 0.86 -1.71 4.27
N VAL A 36 0.96 -0.98 3.16
CA VAL A 36 1.18 0.47 3.15
C VAL A 36 0.02 1.11 2.40
N ALA A 37 -0.71 2.01 3.04
CA ALA A 37 -1.89 2.64 2.43
C ALA A 37 -2.12 4.07 2.95
N CYS A 38 -3.26 4.67 2.60
CA CYS A 38 -3.57 6.08 2.88
C CYS A 38 -5.05 6.22 3.28
N SER A 39 -5.36 6.09 4.57
CA SER A 39 -6.74 6.05 5.08
C SER A 39 -7.25 7.37 5.67
N ASP A 40 -6.36 8.30 6.02
CA ASP A 40 -6.65 9.55 6.74
C ASP A 40 -6.26 10.79 5.92
N VAL A 41 -6.78 10.86 4.68
CA VAL A 41 -6.58 11.99 3.76
C VAL A 41 -7.92 12.47 3.20
N THR A 42 -8.01 13.75 2.88
CA THR A 42 -9.18 14.28 2.16
C THR A 42 -9.05 14.03 0.66
N VAL A 43 -10.19 13.84 -0.01
CA VAL A 43 -10.24 13.65 -1.47
C VAL A 43 -9.59 14.80 -2.20
N ASP A 44 -9.88 16.03 -1.78
CA ASP A 44 -9.33 17.24 -2.41
C ASP A 44 -7.82 17.32 -2.28
N LYS A 45 -7.27 17.06 -1.08
CA LYS A 45 -5.83 17.05 -0.87
C LYS A 45 -5.17 16.01 -1.77
N LYS A 46 -5.69 14.78 -1.79
CA LYS A 46 -5.09 13.70 -2.58
C LYS A 46 -5.22 13.92 -4.09
N PHE A 47 -6.33 14.50 -4.54
CA PHE A 47 -6.53 14.91 -5.94
C PHE A 47 -5.49 15.95 -6.38
N GLU A 48 -5.24 16.97 -5.55
CA GLU A 48 -4.20 17.97 -5.84
C GLU A 48 -2.80 17.35 -5.80
N ASP A 49 -2.51 16.44 -4.86
CA ASP A 49 -1.25 15.70 -4.82
C ASP A 49 -1.02 14.88 -6.10
N ILE A 50 -2.05 14.16 -6.58
CA ILE A 50 -1.99 13.39 -7.84
C ILE A 50 -1.63 14.31 -9.01
N LYS A 51 -2.25 15.48 -9.11
CA LYS A 51 -1.94 16.45 -10.17
C LYS A 51 -0.55 17.04 -10.05
N LYS A 52 -0.13 17.38 -8.82
CA LYS A 52 1.15 18.01 -8.51
C LYS A 52 2.33 17.08 -8.79
N PHE A 53 2.23 15.81 -8.40
CA PHE A 53 3.33 14.86 -8.46
C PHE A 53 3.32 13.96 -9.70
N SER A 54 2.29 14.04 -10.54
CA SER A 54 2.27 13.31 -11.80
C SER A 54 3.42 13.73 -12.72
N ARG A 55 4.04 12.73 -13.36
CA ARG A 55 5.09 12.92 -14.38
C ARG A 55 4.53 13.02 -15.80
N LYS A 56 3.20 13.05 -15.97
CA LYS A 56 2.40 13.10 -17.22
C LYS A 56 2.62 11.93 -18.19
N LYS A 57 3.84 11.41 -18.29
CA LYS A 57 4.19 10.25 -19.11
C LYS A 57 3.80 8.97 -18.37
N LYS A 58 2.87 8.19 -18.95
CA LYS A 58 2.35 6.91 -18.42
C LYS A 58 1.50 6.99 -17.15
N ASP A 59 1.14 8.19 -16.68
CA ASP A 59 0.14 8.33 -15.61
C ASP A 59 -1.27 8.21 -16.19
N TRP A 60 -1.80 6.99 -16.17
CA TRP A 60 -3.11 6.67 -16.76
C TRP A 60 -4.24 7.51 -16.14
N LEU A 61 -4.13 7.86 -14.86
CA LEU A 61 -5.15 8.58 -14.10
C LEU A 61 -5.34 10.02 -14.57
N LEU A 62 -4.30 10.68 -15.11
CA LEU A 62 -4.40 12.05 -15.62
C LEU A 62 -5.21 12.18 -16.91
N SER A 63 -5.42 11.08 -17.63
CA SER A 63 -6.28 11.07 -18.82
C SER A 63 -7.78 11.08 -18.50
N LYS A 64 -8.14 10.97 -17.22
CA LYS A 64 -9.52 10.85 -16.75
C LYS A 64 -10.11 12.19 -16.33
N SER A 65 -11.45 12.26 -16.21
CA SER A 65 -12.12 13.47 -15.74
C SER A 65 -11.81 13.76 -14.27
N SER A 66 -11.99 15.00 -13.85
CA SER A 66 -11.81 15.36 -12.44
C SER A 66 -12.77 14.59 -11.54
N GLU A 67 -14.02 14.35 -11.95
CA GLU A 67 -14.95 13.53 -11.16
C GLU A 67 -14.43 12.10 -11.01
N TYR A 68 -13.99 11.48 -12.11
CA TYR A 68 -13.46 10.12 -12.07
C TYR A 68 -12.28 9.98 -11.10
N ILE A 69 -11.33 10.93 -11.13
CA ILE A 69 -10.17 10.88 -10.22
C ILE A 69 -10.63 10.99 -8.76
N ARG A 70 -11.62 11.84 -8.48
CA ARG A 70 -12.16 12.02 -7.12
C ARG A 70 -12.90 10.78 -6.63
N ASP A 71 -13.72 10.17 -7.48
CA ASP A 71 -14.42 8.93 -7.18
C ASP A 71 -13.42 7.79 -6.94
N HIS A 72 -12.38 7.70 -7.77
CA HIS A 72 -11.31 6.73 -7.60
C HIS A 72 -10.56 6.93 -6.27
N VAL A 73 -10.21 8.17 -5.92
CA VAL A 73 -9.58 8.50 -4.63
C VAL A 73 -10.48 8.14 -3.45
N ASN A 74 -11.79 8.46 -3.53
CA ASN A 74 -12.77 8.07 -2.52
C ASN A 74 -12.78 6.55 -2.30
N ASN A 75 -12.84 5.79 -3.40
CA ASN A 75 -12.79 4.33 -3.34
C ASN A 75 -11.49 3.85 -2.68
N MET A 76 -10.35 4.41 -3.04
CA MET A 76 -9.05 4.03 -2.46
C MET A 76 -8.91 4.36 -0.97
N ILE A 77 -9.50 5.47 -0.52
CA ILE A 77 -9.57 5.79 0.92
C ILE A 77 -10.44 4.76 1.66
N ALA A 78 -11.61 4.42 1.09
CA ALA A 78 -12.50 3.41 1.68
C ALA A 78 -11.83 2.03 1.74
N HIS A 79 -11.15 1.62 0.66
CA HIS A 79 -10.36 0.40 0.62
C HIS A 79 -9.23 0.42 1.65
N SER A 80 -8.49 1.52 1.79
CA SER A 80 -7.42 1.66 2.79
C SER A 80 -7.95 1.49 4.23
N LYS A 81 -9.15 2.01 4.52
CA LYS A 81 -9.81 1.82 5.83
C LYS A 81 -10.20 0.36 6.06
N SER A 82 -10.80 -0.28 5.06
CA SER A 82 -11.15 -1.71 5.15
C SER A 82 -9.91 -2.58 5.34
N LEU A 83 -8.83 -2.26 4.62
CA LEU A 83 -7.55 -2.95 4.68
C LEU A 83 -6.93 -2.84 6.07
N ARG A 84 -6.97 -1.65 6.68
CA ARG A 84 -6.49 -1.42 8.04
C ARG A 84 -7.18 -2.32 9.07
N GLU A 85 -8.50 -2.47 8.99
CA GLU A 85 -9.24 -3.36 9.91
C GLU A 85 -8.89 -4.83 9.67
N SER A 86 -8.83 -5.28 8.41
CA SER A 86 -8.41 -6.65 8.08
C SER A 86 -6.97 -6.94 8.55
N CYS A 87 -6.01 -6.04 8.33
CA CYS A 87 -4.65 -6.18 8.86
C CYS A 87 -4.64 -6.33 10.38
N LYS A 88 -5.47 -5.57 11.10
CA LYS A 88 -5.59 -5.66 12.55
C LYS A 88 -6.20 -7.00 13.00
N GLU A 89 -7.18 -7.53 12.27
CA GLU A 89 -7.78 -8.84 12.55
C GLU A 89 -6.80 -10.00 12.37
N HIS A 90 -5.86 -9.87 11.42
CA HIS A 90 -4.88 -10.91 11.06
C HIS A 90 -3.49 -10.72 11.67
N ASP A 91 -3.32 -9.75 12.57
CA ASP A 91 -2.03 -9.37 13.19
C ASP A 91 -0.94 -9.11 12.13
N ILE A 92 -1.25 -8.24 11.19
CA ILE A 92 -0.35 -7.78 10.11
C ILE A 92 -0.09 -6.29 10.29
N SER A 93 1.17 -5.88 10.17
CA SER A 93 1.55 -4.47 10.28
C SER A 93 0.97 -3.64 9.13
N TYR A 94 0.31 -2.54 9.50
CA TYR A 94 -0.27 -1.57 8.58
C TYR A 94 0.37 -0.20 8.80
N PHE A 95 0.87 0.40 7.71
CA PHE A 95 1.55 1.69 7.71
C PHE A 95 0.72 2.73 6.96
N ASP A 96 0.32 3.81 7.65
CA ASP A 96 -0.53 4.85 7.08
C ASP A 96 0.26 6.10 6.64
N THR A 97 0.34 6.30 5.33
CA THR A 97 1.12 7.38 4.72
C THR A 97 0.42 8.74 4.68
N SER A 98 -0.78 8.87 5.25
CA SER A 98 -1.62 10.07 5.07
C SER A 98 -1.07 11.34 5.72
N LYS A 99 -0.28 11.21 6.79
CA LYS A 99 0.29 12.32 7.56
C LYS A 99 1.73 12.62 7.16
N ASN A 100 2.64 11.67 7.39
CA ASN A 100 4.08 11.82 7.15
C ASN A 100 4.58 10.78 6.15
N PHE A 101 4.32 11.01 4.87
CA PHE A 101 4.60 10.03 3.81
C PHE A 101 6.01 9.41 3.88
N MET A 102 7.06 10.24 3.92
CA MET A 102 8.44 9.75 3.89
C MET A 102 8.82 8.98 5.15
N GLU A 103 8.47 9.50 6.32
CA GLU A 103 8.73 8.85 7.62
C GLU A 103 8.06 7.48 7.69
N THR A 104 6.79 7.39 7.29
CA THR A 104 6.06 6.12 7.28
C THR A 104 6.65 5.10 6.30
N ILE A 105 7.19 5.54 5.15
CA ILE A 105 7.89 4.65 4.21
C ILE A 105 9.20 4.16 4.80
N GLU A 106 9.94 5.00 5.50
CA GLU A 106 11.16 4.61 6.21
C GLU A 106 10.86 3.58 7.32
N GLU A 107 9.80 3.79 8.09
CA GLU A 107 9.31 2.83 9.10
C GLU A 107 8.92 1.48 8.48
N ALA A 108 8.15 1.49 7.39
CA ALA A 108 7.75 0.26 6.70
C ALA A 108 8.96 -0.49 6.12
N THR A 109 9.93 0.24 5.58
CA THR A 109 11.16 -0.35 5.05
C THR A 109 12.02 -0.95 6.16
N ALA A 110 12.19 -0.23 7.27
CA ALA A 110 12.92 -0.73 8.43
C ALA A 110 12.26 -1.98 9.01
N TYR A 111 10.92 -2.01 9.10
CA TYR A 111 10.17 -3.20 9.51
C TYR A 111 10.53 -4.42 8.65
N MET A 112 10.54 -4.28 7.32
CA MET A 112 10.84 -5.38 6.40
C MET A 112 12.30 -5.87 6.48
N LEU A 113 13.25 -4.99 6.85
CA LEU A 113 14.67 -5.32 6.93
C LEU A 113 15.12 -5.89 8.28
N VAL A 114 14.39 -5.59 9.37
CA VAL A 114 14.71 -6.11 10.72
C VAL A 114 14.22 -7.55 10.91
N THR A 115 13.22 -7.96 10.12
CA THR A 115 12.59 -9.28 10.17
C THR A 115 13.10 -10.26 9.11
N ALA A 116 14.15 -9.89 8.36
CA ALA A 116 14.77 -10.70 7.32
C ALA A 116 16.07 -11.38 7.80
#